data_AF-A0A658NQN2-F1
#
_entry.id   AF-A0A658NQN2-F1
#
_cell.length_a   1.000
_cell.length_b   1.000
_cell.length_c   1.000
_cell.angle_alpha   90.00
_cell.angle_beta   90.00
_cell.angle_gamma   90.00
#
_symmetry.space_group_name_H-M   'P 1'
#
loop_
_entity.id
_entity.type
_entity.pdbx_description
1 polymer ?
#
loop_
_entity_poly.entity_id
_entity_poly.type
_entity_poly.pdbx_seq_one_letter_code
_entity_poly.pdbx_strand_id
1 'polypeptide(L)'
;NSLLLPYGMEFNALSNLCKFGAVAEALGEPIVGLSPRAAAGKSAEACRLLSLDVGIPQRMSAVGIRQEHLDALVDGAMKMTRLWANNPR
;
A
#
# COMPACT_ATOMS: atom_id res chain seq x y z
N ASN A 1 0.73 10.66 1.26
CA ASN A 1 1.14 9.27 0.95
C ASN A 1 0.25 8.25 1.65
N SER A 2 -0.05 8.42 2.95
CA SER A 2 -0.72 7.43 3.81
C SER A 2 -2.06 6.87 3.29
N LEU A 3 -2.84 7.65 2.53
CA LEU A 3 -4.09 7.19 1.90
C LEU A 3 -3.87 6.08 0.85
N LEU A 4 -2.82 6.18 0.03
CA LEU A 4 -2.59 5.27 -1.09
C LEU A 4 -1.66 4.11 -0.75
N LEU A 5 -0.93 4.22 0.36
CA LEU A 5 0.09 3.26 0.76
C LEU A 5 -0.44 1.82 0.89
N PRO A 6 -1.59 1.54 1.55
CA PRO A 6 -2.09 0.16 1.65
C PRO A 6 -2.36 -0.47 0.27
N TYR A 7 -2.88 0.31 -0.68
CA TYR A 7 -3.16 -0.16 -2.04
C TYR A 7 -1.87 -0.43 -2.83
N GLY A 8 -0.85 0.42 -2.68
CA GLY A 8 0.46 0.19 -3.26
C GLY A 8 1.15 -1.04 -2.66
N MET A 9 1.03 -1.25 -1.35
CA MET A 9 1.54 -2.46 -0.68
C MET A 9 0.83 -3.71 -1.17
N GLU A 10 -0.50 -3.69 -1.29
CA GLU A 10 -1.30 -4.81 -1.79
C GLU A 10 -0.90 -5.18 -3.23
N PHE A 11 -0.72 -4.17 -4.09
CA PHE A 11 -0.21 -4.38 -5.43
C PHE A 11 1.20 -4.97 -5.41
N ASN A 12 2.11 -4.41 -4.61
CA ASN A 12 3.51 -4.81 -4.58
C ASN A 12 3.78 -6.11 -3.82
N ALA A 13 2.87 -6.58 -2.97
CA ALA A 13 3.09 -7.74 -2.10
C ALA A 13 3.61 -8.96 -2.87
N LEU A 14 3.07 -9.21 -4.06
CA LEU A 14 3.44 -10.34 -4.92
C LEU A 14 4.85 -10.24 -5.53
N SER A 15 5.45 -9.05 -5.56
CA SER A 15 6.84 -8.87 -6.03
C SER A 15 7.86 -9.43 -5.03
N ASN A 16 7.51 -9.47 -3.73
CA ASN A 16 8.41 -9.98 -2.70
C ASN A 16 7.66 -10.45 -1.44
N LEU A 17 7.09 -11.65 -1.51
CA LEU A 17 6.30 -12.23 -0.42
C LEU A 17 7.05 -12.25 0.92
N CYS A 18 8.35 -12.54 0.90
CA CYS A 18 9.16 -12.61 2.12
C CYS A 18 9.28 -11.25 2.80
N LYS A 19 9.65 -10.20 2.06
CA LYS A 19 9.77 -8.84 2.63
C LYS A 19 8.44 -8.32 3.15
N PHE A 20 7.35 -8.51 2.40
CA PHE A 20 6.04 -8.07 2.87
C PHE A 20 5.55 -8.90 4.06
N GLY A 21 5.87 -10.20 4.15
CA GLY A 21 5.64 -11.00 5.34
C GLY A 21 6.39 -10.46 6.57
N ALA A 22 7.66 -10.08 6.42
CA ALA A 22 8.44 -9.46 7.49
C ALA A 22 7.87 -8.11 7.94
N VAL A 23 7.31 -7.32 7.01
CA VAL A 23 6.59 -6.09 7.35
C VAL A 23 5.34 -6.40 8.17
N ALA A 24 4.57 -7.43 7.81
CA ALA A 24 3.39 -7.83 8.58
C ALA A 24 3.77 -8.24 10.02
N GLU A 25 4.82 -9.06 10.16
CA GLU A 25 5.35 -9.45 11.47
C GLU A 25 5.80 -8.24 12.30
N ALA A 26 6.52 -7.29 11.68
CA ALA A 26 6.96 -6.07 12.35
C ALA A 26 5.80 -5.15 12.78
N LEU A 27 4.66 -5.23 12.09
CA LEU A 27 3.42 -4.55 12.47
C LEU A 27 2.62 -5.30 13.55
N GLY A 28 3.11 -6.45 14.01
CA GLY A 28 2.50 -7.25 15.07
C GLY A 28 1.47 -8.28 14.59
N GLU A 29 1.37 -8.54 13.28
CA GLU A 29 0.42 -9.51 12.75
C GLU A 29 0.86 -10.97 13.03
N PRO A 30 -0.07 -11.87 13.40
CA PRO A 30 0.24 -13.27 13.61
C PRO A 30 0.42 -13.99 12.27
N ILE A 31 1.67 -14.12 11.80
CA ILE A 31 1.98 -14.74 10.50
C ILE A 31 2.43 -16.21 10.58
N VAL A 32 2.61 -16.75 11.78
CA VAL A 32 3.08 -18.14 11.98
C VAL A 32 2.05 -19.13 11.45
N GLY A 33 2.51 -20.10 10.66
CA GLY A 33 1.65 -21.12 10.04
C GLY A 33 0.88 -20.64 8.80
N LEU A 34 0.98 -19.36 8.44
CA LEU A 34 0.42 -18.86 7.18
C LEU A 34 1.31 -19.22 5.99
N SER A 35 0.69 -19.34 4.82
CA SER A 35 1.46 -19.37 3.57
C SER A 35 2.20 -18.04 3.36
N PRO A 36 3.34 -18.01 2.63
CA PRO A 36 4.05 -16.76 2.35
C PRO A 36 3.16 -15.69 1.71
N ARG A 37 2.20 -16.10 0.87
CA ARG A 37 1.23 -15.18 0.25
C ARG A 37 0.26 -14.58 1.27
N ALA A 38 -0.27 -15.40 2.18
CA ALA A 38 -1.16 -14.92 3.23
C ALA A 38 -0.43 -14.01 4.22
N ALA A 39 0.79 -14.38 4.62
CA ALA A 39 1.64 -13.54 5.48
C ALA A 39 1.96 -12.19 4.81
N ALA A 40 2.31 -12.18 3.53
CA ALA A 40 2.54 -10.93 2.79
C ALA A 40 1.28 -10.04 2.74
N GLY A 41 0.11 -10.64 2.51
CA GLY A 41 -1.17 -9.91 2.46
C GLY A 41 -1.51 -9.19 3.76
N LYS A 42 -1.11 -9.75 4.90
CA LYS A 42 -1.31 -9.15 6.24
C LYS A 42 -0.65 -7.79 6.38
N SER A 43 0.43 -7.50 5.66
CA SER A 43 1.11 -6.19 5.73
C SER A 43 0.25 -5.03 5.23
N ALA A 44 -0.45 -5.23 4.11
CA ALA A 44 -1.35 -4.22 3.55
C ALA A 44 -2.61 -4.05 4.40
N GLU A 45 -3.13 -5.16 4.95
CA GLU A 45 -4.25 -5.17 5.90
C GLU A 45 -3.91 -4.39 7.17
N ALA A 46 -2.79 -4.70 7.82
CA ALA A 46 -2.32 -4.01 9.03
C ALA A 46 -2.09 -2.51 8.77
N CYS A 47 -1.49 -2.15 7.63
CA CYS A 47 -1.31 -0.75 7.25
C CYS A 47 -2.64 -0.02 7.04
N ARG A 48 -3.66 -0.70 6.49
CA ARG A 48 -5.01 -0.16 6.33
C ARG A 48 -5.70 0.05 7.69
N LEU A 49 -5.56 -0.90 8.62
CA LEU A 49 -6.10 -0.77 9.97
C LEU A 49 -5.43 0.39 10.72
N LEU A 50 -4.10 0.47 10.70
CA LEU A 50 -3.37 1.58 11.31
C LEU A 50 -3.79 2.95 10.73
N SER A 51 -4.02 3.01 9.41
CA SER A 51 -4.51 4.21 8.73
C SER A 51 -5.89 4.64 9.25
N LEU A 52 -6.78 3.68 9.53
CA LEU A 52 -8.08 3.94 10.15
C LEU A 52 -7.94 4.43 11.59
N ASP A 53 -7.11 3.75 12.39
CA ASP A 53 -6.95 4.03 13.83
C ASP A 53 -6.45 5.47 14.09
N VAL A 54 -5.59 5.99 13.21
CA VAL A 54 -5.05 7.35 13.33
C VAL A 54 -5.85 8.39 12.54
N GLY A 55 -7.03 8.03 12.02
CA GLY A 55 -7.97 8.95 11.38
C GLY A 55 -7.55 9.45 10.00
N ILE A 56 -6.76 8.70 9.25
CA ILE A 56 -6.45 9.06 7.86
C ILE A 56 -7.74 8.94 7.03
N PRO A 57 -8.00 9.89 6.10
CA PRO A 57 -9.09 9.74 5.14
C PRO A 57 -8.92 8.44 4.33
N GLN A 58 -10.02 7.73 4.06
CA GLN A 58 -9.99 6.42 3.40
C GLN A 58 -10.36 6.47 1.91
N ARG A 59 -10.72 7.65 1.42
CA ARG A 59 -11.15 7.87 0.04
C ARG A 59 -10.45 9.08 -0.52
N MET A 60 -10.04 9.01 -1.79
CA MET A 60 -9.49 10.15 -2.52
C MET A 60 -10.48 11.34 -2.56
N SER A 61 -11.78 11.04 -2.65
CA SER A 61 -12.83 12.07 -2.61
C SER A 61 -12.89 12.84 -1.29
N ALA A 62 -12.50 12.23 -0.16
CA ALA A 62 -12.47 12.89 1.14
C ALA A 62 -11.37 13.96 1.25
N VAL A 63 -10.40 13.96 0.32
CA VAL A 63 -9.36 14.98 0.19
C VAL A 63 -9.51 15.82 -1.07
N GLY A 64 -10.73 15.87 -1.64
CA GLY A 64 -11.06 16.72 -2.78
C GLY A 64 -10.60 16.19 -4.14
N ILE A 65 -10.12 14.94 -4.22
CA ILE A 65 -9.74 14.34 -5.50
C ILE A 65 -10.99 13.74 -6.16
N ARG A 66 -11.29 14.23 -7.37
CA ARG A 66 -12.42 13.82 -8.21
C ARG A 66 -11.93 13.03 -9.41
N GLN A 67 -12.85 12.37 -10.10
CA GLN A 67 -12.53 11.54 -11.26
C GLN A 67 -11.84 12.34 -12.39
N GLU A 68 -12.26 13.59 -12.60
CA GLU A 68 -11.63 14.51 -13.57
C GLU A 68 -10.16 14.86 -13.25
N HIS A 69 -9.71 14.64 -12.02
CA HIS A 69 -8.31 14.88 -11.63
C HIS A 69 -7.41 13.66 -11.89
N LEU A 70 -7.96 12.48 -12.20
CA LEU A 70 -7.19 11.24 -12.25
C LEU A 70 -6.13 11.25 -13.36
N ASP A 71 -6.47 11.71 -14.56
CA ASP A 71 -5.53 11.73 -15.69
C ASP A 71 -4.31 12.61 -15.37
N ALA A 72 -4.54 13.81 -14.83
CA ALA A 72 -3.46 14.72 -14.42
C ALA A 72 -2.61 14.15 -13.27
N LEU A 73 -3.23 13.42 -12.32
CA LEU A 73 -2.52 12.75 -11.24
C LEU A 73 -1.63 11.63 -11.77
N VAL A 74 -2.13 10.82 -12.70
CA VAL A 74 -1.37 9.74 -13.35
C VAL A 74 -0.20 10.33 -14.15
N ASP A 75 -0.45 11.35 -14.98
CA ASP A 75 0.60 12.02 -15.76
C ASP A 75 1.68 12.63 -14.86
N GLY A 76 1.28 13.25 -13.76
CA GLY A 76 2.20 13.77 -12.75
C GLY A 76 3.01 12.66 -12.09
N ALA A 77 2.37 11.56 -11.71
CA ALA A 77 3.03 10.41 -11.12
C ALA A 77 4.03 9.78 -12.09
N MET A 78 3.68 9.55 -13.36
CA MET A 78 4.54 8.94 -14.38
C MET A 78 5.84 9.72 -14.65
N LYS A 79 5.84 11.04 -14.38
CA LYS A 79 7.05 11.87 -14.46
C LYS A 79 8.03 11.65 -13.30
N MET A 80 7.60 10.99 -12.22
CA MET A 80 8.45 10.67 -11.05
C MET A 80 9.33 9.44 -11.32
N THR A 81 10.18 9.51 -12.34
CA THR A 81 10.97 8.38 -12.88
C THR A 81 11.76 7.61 -11.82
N ARG A 82 12.36 8.31 -10.85
CA ARG A 82 13.11 7.69 -9.74
C ARG A 82 12.24 6.79 -8.86
N LEU A 83 10.97 7.15 -8.64
CA LEU A 83 10.06 6.35 -7.81
C LEU A 83 9.65 5.07 -8.54
N TRP A 84 9.39 5.16 -9.85
CA TRP A 84 9.06 3.99 -10.66
C TRP A 84 10.23 3.03 -10.84
N ALA A 85 11.44 3.55 -11.05
CA ALA A 85 12.64 2.71 -11.20
C ALA A 85 12.93 1.87 -9.94
N ASN A 86 12.49 2.34 -8.76
CA ASN A 86 12.69 1.66 -7.49
C ASN A 86 11.45 0.91 -6.99
N ASN A 87 10.31 1.04 -7.69
CA ASN A 87 9.09 0.35 -7.33
C ASN A 87 9.18 -1.11 -7.81
N PRO A 88 9.05 -2.12 -6.93
CA PRO A 88 9.26 -3.51 -7.32
C PRO A 88 8.16 -4.05 -8.25
N ARG A 89 7.05 -3.33 -8.45
CA ARG A 89 6.06 -3.63 -9.47
C ARG A 89 5.32 -2.38 -9.97
#